data_AF-A0A424NCL5-F1
#
_entry.id   AF-A0A424NCL5-F1
#
_cell.length_a   1.000
_cell.length_b   1.000
_cell.length_c   1.000
_cell.angle_alpha   90.00
_cell.angle_beta   90.00
_cell.angle_gamma   90.00
#
_symmetry.space_group_name_H-M   'P 1'
#
loop_
_entity.id
_entity.type
_entity.pdbx_description
1 polymer ?
#
loop_
_entity_poly.entity_id
_entity_poly.type
_entity_poly.pdbx_seq_one_letter_code
_entity_poly.pdbx_strand_id
1 'polypeptide(L)'
;FDAYMAQPISMTTAIVLCVITTFSNPFKRLATKSRVFSVLGSLGLLPGFVIAGLVAYFLNEVQFNIEWGFKIPAVLSLIEKTSPLYLGFPDFNMYVDAIPLVLIGYMLLFGDLVTGTEVLKDAQKSRPDQTLPIDLNRSHLSVGIRNLLGIFINPFFPTQGALWTGVHVVVAERWKQGPKAMPSIFDGIGSYYLMGIPFLYFTLPFVTLMQPLMVMALTLTLILTGFACAYIAMSIPKKDSEMATALLIAFFITFYSAWIGLVVGIILSLLVDGYERDAEA
;
A
#
# COMPACT_ATOMS: atom_id res chain seq x y z
N PHE A 1 -9.07 -13.66 -9.59
CA PHE A 1 -8.38 -14.92 -9.93
C PHE A 1 -8.08 -14.98 -11.43
N ASP A 2 -8.98 -14.50 -12.29
CA ASP A 2 -8.80 -14.47 -13.76
C ASP A 2 -7.52 -13.72 -14.21
N ALA A 3 -7.22 -12.59 -13.56
CA ALA A 3 -5.99 -11.84 -13.81
C ALA A 3 -4.69 -12.64 -13.55
N TYR A 4 -4.72 -13.55 -12.57
CA TYR A 4 -3.60 -14.46 -12.29
C TYR A 4 -3.47 -15.52 -13.37
N MET A 5 -4.61 -16.08 -13.79
CA MET A 5 -4.66 -17.14 -14.82
C MET A 5 -4.27 -16.63 -16.22
N ALA A 6 -4.28 -15.32 -16.45
CA ALA A 6 -3.82 -14.72 -17.69
C ALA A 6 -2.29 -14.75 -17.86
N GLN A 7 -1.52 -14.72 -16.76
CA GLN A 7 -0.04 -14.68 -16.78
C GLN A 7 0.53 -15.55 -15.63
N PRO A 8 0.16 -16.83 -15.54
CA PRO A 8 0.34 -17.62 -14.33
C PRO A 8 1.81 -17.82 -13.95
N ILE A 9 2.70 -18.04 -14.93
CA ILE A 9 4.10 -18.34 -14.65
C ILE A 9 4.82 -17.06 -14.24
N SER A 10 4.64 -15.98 -14.99
CA SER A 10 5.28 -14.70 -14.69
C SER A 10 4.78 -14.10 -13.39
N MET A 11 3.49 -14.20 -13.11
CA MET A 11 2.90 -13.77 -11.84
C MET A 11 3.46 -14.59 -10.66
N THR A 12 3.57 -15.91 -10.80
CA THR A 12 4.20 -16.78 -9.78
C THR A 12 5.64 -16.36 -9.52
N THR A 13 6.44 -16.16 -10.59
CA THR A 13 7.82 -15.69 -10.49
C THR A 13 7.90 -14.34 -9.79
N ALA A 14 7.03 -13.39 -10.14
CA ALA A 14 6.98 -12.08 -9.53
C ALA A 14 6.72 -12.17 -8.03
N ILE A 15 5.69 -12.92 -7.62
CA ILE A 15 5.29 -13.08 -6.22
C ILE A 15 6.42 -13.72 -5.42
N VAL A 16 6.94 -14.86 -5.88
CA VAL A 16 8.00 -15.61 -5.17
C VAL A 16 9.23 -14.74 -5.00
N LEU A 17 9.71 -14.10 -6.07
CA LEU A 17 10.92 -13.29 -6.00
C LEU A 17 10.72 -12.07 -5.10
N CYS A 18 9.61 -11.34 -5.23
CA CYS A 18 9.39 -10.13 -4.44
C CYS A 18 9.18 -10.44 -2.95
N VAL A 19 8.50 -11.54 -2.61
CA VAL A 19 8.38 -11.98 -1.21
C VAL A 19 9.74 -12.37 -0.66
N ILE A 20 10.56 -13.10 -1.42
CA ILE A 20 11.90 -13.49 -0.99
C ILE A 20 12.80 -12.26 -0.81
N THR A 21 12.86 -11.35 -1.77
CA THR A 21 13.75 -10.19 -1.69
C THR A 21 13.34 -9.21 -0.59
N THR A 22 12.05 -9.10 -0.28
CA THR A 22 11.52 -8.12 0.67
C THR A 22 11.44 -8.66 2.11
N PHE A 23 10.91 -9.87 2.29
CA PHE A 23 10.51 -10.37 3.62
C PHE A 23 11.34 -11.57 4.12
N SER A 24 12.14 -12.21 3.27
CA SER A 24 12.90 -13.40 3.68
C SER A 24 14.06 -13.07 4.61
N ASN A 25 14.02 -13.62 5.84
CA ASN A 25 15.14 -13.56 6.78
C ASN A 25 16.45 -14.15 6.22
N PRO A 26 16.44 -15.32 5.53
CA PRO A 26 17.60 -15.81 4.80
C PRO A 26 18.19 -14.80 3.82
N PHE A 27 17.36 -14.13 3.02
CA PHE A 27 17.81 -13.13 2.06
C PHE A 27 18.43 -11.92 2.78
N LYS A 28 17.80 -11.42 3.84
CA LYS A 28 18.35 -10.35 4.69
C LYS A 28 19.74 -10.71 5.24
N ARG A 29 19.95 -11.96 5.68
CA ARG A 29 21.27 -12.45 6.14
C ARG A 29 22.30 -12.55 5.03
N LEU A 30 21.89 -12.79 3.78
CA LEU A 30 22.80 -12.83 2.64
C LEU A 30 23.17 -11.41 2.17
N ALA A 31 22.22 -10.48 2.25
CA ALA A 31 22.40 -9.08 1.94
C ALA A 31 23.43 -8.38 2.86
N THR A 32 23.61 -8.85 4.11
CA THR A 32 24.68 -8.32 4.99
C THR A 32 26.07 -8.80 4.59
N LYS A 33 26.18 -9.91 3.86
CA LYS A 33 27.46 -10.52 3.47
C LYS A 33 27.93 -10.13 2.07
N SER A 34 27.03 -9.65 1.21
CA SER A 34 27.36 -9.36 -0.19
C SER A 34 26.73 -8.06 -0.68
N ARG A 35 27.54 -7.24 -1.35
CA ARG A 35 27.12 -5.98 -1.96
C ARG A 35 26.03 -6.18 -3.01
N VAL A 36 26.06 -7.28 -3.77
CA VAL A 36 25.07 -7.56 -4.82
C VAL A 36 23.69 -7.79 -4.20
N PHE A 37 23.60 -8.64 -3.17
CA PHE A 37 22.34 -8.91 -2.47
C PHE A 37 21.85 -7.70 -1.67
N SER A 38 22.76 -6.88 -1.14
CA SER A 38 22.42 -5.59 -0.52
C SER A 38 21.77 -4.63 -1.51
N VAL A 39 22.34 -4.49 -2.71
CA VAL A 39 21.77 -3.65 -3.77
C VAL A 39 20.43 -4.19 -4.25
N LEU A 40 20.33 -5.50 -4.52
CA LEU A 40 19.07 -6.13 -4.93
C LEU A 40 17.96 -5.95 -3.88
N GLY A 41 18.26 -6.15 -2.60
CA GLY A 41 17.30 -5.91 -1.52
C GLY A 41 16.91 -4.43 -1.40
N SER A 42 17.82 -3.51 -1.68
CA SER A 42 17.54 -2.06 -1.61
C SER A 42 16.61 -1.55 -2.71
N LEU A 43 16.48 -2.28 -3.82
CA LEU A 43 15.59 -1.95 -4.94
C LEU A 43 14.13 -2.41 -4.68
N GLY A 44 13.87 -3.08 -3.55
CA GLY A 44 12.54 -3.52 -3.13
C GLY A 44 11.93 -4.49 -4.14
N LEU A 45 10.84 -4.04 -4.78
CA LEU A 45 10.02 -4.85 -5.70
C LEU A 45 10.57 -4.87 -7.13
N LEU A 46 11.41 -3.90 -7.48
CA LEU A 46 11.88 -3.69 -8.85
C LEU A 46 12.59 -4.93 -9.44
N PRO A 47 13.50 -5.63 -8.74
CA PRO A 47 14.21 -6.76 -9.33
C PRO A 47 13.29 -7.94 -9.67
N GLY A 48 12.37 -8.27 -8.76
CA GLY A 48 11.39 -9.33 -8.99
C GLY A 48 10.44 -8.99 -10.13
N PHE A 49 10.03 -7.72 -10.24
CA PHE A 49 9.18 -7.24 -11.32
C PHE A 49 9.88 -7.28 -12.69
N VAL A 50 11.15 -6.86 -12.78
CA VAL A 50 11.93 -6.92 -14.02
C VAL A 50 12.11 -8.36 -14.49
N ILE A 51 12.46 -9.28 -13.58
CA ILE A 51 12.62 -10.69 -13.92
C ILE A 51 11.29 -11.29 -14.40
N ALA A 52 10.17 -10.96 -13.72
CA ALA A 52 8.86 -11.43 -14.13
C ALA A 52 8.43 -10.89 -15.50
N GLY A 53 8.71 -9.63 -15.81
CA GLY A 53 8.46 -9.07 -17.14
C GLY A 53 9.24 -9.77 -18.25
N LEU A 54 10.49 -10.15 -17.99
CA LEU A 54 11.28 -10.95 -18.93
C LEU A 54 10.71 -12.36 -19.11
N VAL A 55 10.29 -13.01 -18.02
CA VAL A 55 9.63 -14.33 -18.09
C VAL A 55 8.33 -14.23 -18.91
N ALA A 56 7.55 -13.16 -18.72
CA ALA A 56 6.31 -12.95 -19.47
C ALA A 56 6.55 -12.79 -20.96
N TYR A 57 7.63 -12.11 -21.34
CA TYR A 57 8.06 -11.98 -22.72
C TYR A 57 8.48 -13.32 -23.32
N PHE A 58 9.40 -14.05 -22.66
CA PHE A 58 9.96 -15.30 -23.20
C PHE A 58 8.92 -16.42 -23.30
N LEU A 59 7.91 -16.42 -22.42
CA LEU A 59 6.82 -17.39 -22.42
C LEU A 59 5.62 -16.93 -23.26
N ASN A 60 5.69 -15.76 -23.90
CA ASN A 60 4.60 -15.14 -24.66
C ASN A 60 3.30 -14.97 -23.85
N GLU A 61 3.38 -14.86 -22.51
CA GLU A 61 2.24 -14.51 -21.65
C GLU A 61 1.83 -13.03 -21.84
N VAL A 62 2.77 -12.21 -22.32
CA VAL A 62 2.58 -10.78 -22.60
C VAL A 62 3.16 -10.42 -23.96
N GLN A 63 2.40 -9.63 -24.73
CA GLN A 63 2.88 -8.97 -25.94
C GLN A 63 3.26 -7.52 -25.62
N PHE A 64 4.48 -7.12 -25.97
CA PHE A 64 4.97 -5.76 -25.79
C PHE A 64 4.93 -5.02 -27.12
N ASN A 65 3.94 -4.13 -27.28
CA ASN A 65 3.84 -3.25 -28.43
C ASN A 65 4.37 -1.87 -28.03
N ILE A 66 5.70 -1.70 -28.09
CA ILE A 66 6.36 -0.47 -27.66
C ILE A 66 6.16 0.61 -28.73
N GLU A 67 5.48 1.69 -28.35
CA GLU A 67 5.32 2.87 -29.21
C GLU A 67 6.35 3.95 -28.85
N TRP A 68 7.00 4.52 -29.86
CA TRP A 68 7.96 5.60 -29.67
C TRP A 68 7.31 6.97 -29.84
N GLY A 69 7.57 7.89 -28.90
CA GLY A 69 7.12 9.27 -28.99
C GLY A 69 6.82 9.90 -27.63
N PHE A 70 6.25 11.10 -27.70
CA PHE A 70 5.80 11.86 -26.54
C PHE A 70 4.29 12.06 -26.64
N LYS A 71 3.56 11.79 -25.56
CA LYS A 71 2.10 11.97 -25.51
C LYS A 71 1.74 12.81 -24.31
N ILE A 72 0.94 13.85 -24.53
CA ILE A 72 0.38 14.63 -23.44
C ILE A 72 -0.77 13.82 -22.81
N PRO A 73 -0.73 13.51 -21.50
CA PRO A 73 -1.83 12.83 -20.83
C PRO A 73 -3.14 13.59 -21.01
N ALA A 74 -4.26 12.87 -21.20
CA ALA A 74 -5.57 13.44 -21.47
C ALA A 74 -6.25 13.99 -20.20
N VAL A 75 -5.59 14.95 -19.53
CA VAL A 75 -6.03 15.52 -18.25
C VAL A 75 -7.40 16.16 -18.36
N LEU A 76 -7.68 16.88 -19.45
CA LEU A 76 -8.99 17.51 -19.68
C LEU A 76 -10.10 16.47 -19.76
N SER A 77 -9.92 15.43 -20.58
CA SER A 77 -10.92 14.34 -20.70
C SER A 77 -11.16 13.63 -19.38
N LEU A 78 -10.15 13.54 -18.51
CA LEU A 78 -10.34 12.99 -17.18
C LEU A 78 -11.23 13.89 -16.32
N ILE A 79 -10.94 15.20 -16.27
CA ILE A 79 -11.72 16.17 -15.50
C ILE A 79 -13.19 16.17 -15.96
N GLU A 80 -13.43 16.10 -17.27
CA GLU A 80 -14.79 16.02 -17.84
C GLU A 80 -15.55 14.78 -17.37
N LYS A 81 -14.84 13.67 -17.11
CA LYS A 81 -15.45 12.39 -16.73
C LYS A 81 -15.59 12.18 -15.23
N THR A 82 -14.86 12.94 -14.41
CA THR A 82 -14.81 12.68 -12.97
C THR A 82 -15.10 13.89 -12.09
N SER A 83 -15.01 15.12 -12.60
CA SER A 83 -15.24 16.32 -11.78
C SER A 83 -16.73 16.60 -11.57
N PRO A 84 -17.20 16.80 -10.32
CA PRO A 84 -18.54 17.32 -10.05
C PRO A 84 -18.75 18.73 -10.63
N LEU A 85 -17.68 19.49 -10.89
CA LEU A 85 -17.78 20.80 -11.54
C LEU A 85 -18.18 20.71 -13.02
N TYR A 86 -17.92 19.56 -13.67
CA TYR A 86 -18.30 19.32 -15.06
C TYR A 86 -19.56 18.46 -15.18
N LEU A 87 -19.68 17.43 -14.33
CA LEU A 87 -20.82 16.50 -14.33
C LEU A 87 -22.05 17.02 -13.58
N GLY A 88 -21.88 18.05 -12.75
CA GLY A 88 -22.85 18.44 -11.73
C GLY A 88 -22.66 17.65 -10.43
N PHE A 89 -23.22 18.16 -9.33
CA PHE A 89 -23.20 17.45 -8.06
C PHE A 89 -24.22 16.30 -8.06
N PRO A 90 -23.92 15.18 -7.37
CA PRO A 90 -24.88 14.12 -7.12
C PRO A 90 -26.16 14.64 -6.47
N ASP A 91 -27.29 13.95 -6.69
CA ASP A 91 -28.52 14.25 -5.98
C ASP A 91 -28.43 13.82 -4.50
N PHE A 92 -29.35 14.32 -3.67
CA PHE A 92 -29.32 14.03 -2.23
C PHE A 92 -29.41 12.52 -1.93
N ASN A 93 -30.16 11.76 -2.72
CA ASN A 93 -30.31 10.32 -2.50
C ASN A 93 -28.99 9.58 -2.72
N MET A 94 -28.20 9.95 -3.75
CA MET A 94 -26.87 9.38 -3.95
C MET A 94 -25.93 9.60 -2.76
N TYR A 95 -26.04 10.73 -2.05
CA TYR A 95 -25.26 10.95 -0.83
C TYR A 95 -25.68 9.99 0.30
N VAL A 96 -26.98 9.75 0.46
CA VAL A 96 -27.51 8.82 1.47
C VAL A 96 -27.07 7.39 1.14
N ASP A 97 -27.19 6.98 -0.13
CA ASP A 97 -26.78 5.66 -0.61
C ASP A 97 -25.27 5.42 -0.44
N ALA A 98 -24.47 6.49 -0.46
CA ALA A 98 -23.01 6.43 -0.28
C ALA A 98 -22.57 6.36 1.19
N ILE A 99 -23.43 6.61 2.19
CA ILE A 99 -23.06 6.60 3.62
C ILE A 99 -22.35 5.30 4.03
N PRO A 100 -22.86 4.09 3.69
CA PRO A 100 -22.19 2.84 4.06
C PRO A 100 -20.80 2.74 3.45
N LEU A 101 -20.63 3.18 2.21
CA LEU A 101 -19.34 3.17 1.51
C LEU A 101 -18.34 4.13 2.15
N VAL A 102 -18.79 5.32 2.57
CA VAL A 102 -17.96 6.31 3.28
C VAL A 102 -17.46 5.76 4.62
N LEU A 103 -18.33 5.08 5.38
CA LEU A 103 -17.95 4.45 6.65
C LEU A 103 -16.89 3.36 6.45
N ILE A 104 -17.06 2.49 5.45
CA ILE A 104 -16.07 1.47 5.10
C ILE A 104 -14.75 2.13 4.68
N GLY A 105 -14.81 3.14 3.81
CA GLY A 105 -13.63 3.89 3.36
C GLY A 105 -12.88 4.56 4.51
N TYR A 106 -13.60 5.14 5.48
CA TYR A 106 -12.99 5.69 6.69
C TYR A 106 -12.33 4.61 7.55
N MET A 107 -12.97 3.46 7.76
CA MET A 107 -12.39 2.37 8.55
C MET A 107 -11.10 1.83 7.93
N LEU A 108 -11.06 1.71 6.59
CA LEU A 108 -9.84 1.33 5.87
C LEU A 108 -8.73 2.38 6.04
N LEU A 109 -9.05 3.66 5.85
CA LEU A 109 -8.09 4.76 6.05
C LEU A 109 -7.58 4.82 7.50
N PHE A 110 -8.45 4.60 8.47
CA PHE A 110 -8.07 4.54 9.87
C PHE A 110 -7.09 3.38 10.13
N GLY A 111 -7.39 2.19 9.60
CA GLY A 111 -6.47 1.04 9.67
C GLY A 111 -5.10 1.34 9.05
N ASP A 112 -5.06 2.03 7.92
CA ASP A 112 -3.83 2.49 7.28
C ASP A 112 -3.01 3.43 8.18
N LEU A 113 -3.67 4.41 8.82
CA LEU A 113 -2.99 5.36 9.71
C LEU A 113 -2.43 4.68 10.97
N VAL A 114 -3.16 3.72 11.54
CA VAL A 114 -2.67 2.90 12.66
C VAL A 114 -1.49 2.04 12.21
N THR A 115 -1.61 1.35 11.09
CA THR A 115 -0.55 0.48 10.53
C THR A 115 0.71 1.29 10.27
N GLY A 116 0.61 2.45 9.62
CA GLY A 116 1.75 3.32 9.35
C GLY A 116 2.40 3.82 10.63
N THR A 117 1.59 4.20 11.62
CA THR A 117 2.10 4.63 12.93
C THR A 117 2.91 3.53 13.62
N GLU A 118 2.41 2.29 13.64
CA GLU A 118 3.12 1.17 14.27
C GLU A 118 4.38 0.77 13.51
N VAL A 119 4.36 0.81 12.17
CA VAL A 119 5.57 0.60 11.34
C VAL A 119 6.65 1.66 11.68
N LEU A 120 6.26 2.92 11.79
CA LEU A 120 7.19 4.01 12.13
C LEU A 120 7.73 3.88 13.55
N LYS A 121 6.87 3.56 14.53
CA LYS A 121 7.28 3.34 15.92
C LYS A 121 8.25 2.17 16.05
N ASP A 122 8.02 1.06 15.34
CA ASP A 122 8.95 -0.06 15.34
C ASP A 122 10.30 0.34 14.72
N ALA A 123 10.26 1.01 13.57
CA ALA A 123 11.48 1.44 12.87
C ALA A 123 12.29 2.46 13.68
N GLN A 124 11.61 3.37 14.40
CA GLN A 124 12.22 4.38 15.27
C GLN A 124 13.13 3.76 16.35
N LYS A 125 12.83 2.55 16.84
CA LYS A 125 13.67 1.83 17.82
C LYS A 125 15.10 1.61 17.31
N SER A 126 15.28 1.52 15.99
CA SER A 126 16.60 1.34 15.35
C SER A 126 17.27 2.66 14.94
N ARG A 127 16.57 3.80 15.04
CA ARG A 127 17.03 5.13 14.59
C ARG A 127 16.76 6.21 15.64
N PRO A 128 17.39 6.12 16.84
CA PRO A 128 17.22 7.14 17.88
C PRO A 128 17.78 8.52 17.47
N ASP A 129 18.62 8.56 16.42
CA ASP A 129 19.22 9.77 15.85
C ASP A 129 18.20 10.71 15.16
N GLN A 130 17.07 10.18 14.70
CA GLN A 130 16.03 10.97 14.03
C GLN A 130 14.67 10.71 14.66
N THR A 131 14.19 11.64 15.48
CA THR A 131 12.84 11.57 16.07
C THR A 131 11.78 11.96 15.05
N LEU A 132 10.82 11.07 14.81
CA LEU A 132 9.71 11.33 13.89
C LEU A 132 8.56 12.06 14.60
N PRO A 133 8.02 13.16 14.02
CA PRO A 133 6.86 13.86 14.57
C PRO A 133 5.56 13.15 14.15
N ILE A 134 5.31 11.98 14.74
CA ILE A 134 4.12 11.17 14.45
C ILE A 134 2.91 11.79 15.17
N ASP A 135 2.00 12.39 14.40
CA ASP A 135 0.74 12.96 14.88
C ASP A 135 -0.43 12.45 14.02
N LEU A 136 -1.27 11.63 14.64
CA LEU A 136 -2.46 11.04 14.02
C LEU A 136 -3.51 12.10 13.70
N ASN A 137 -3.74 13.09 14.57
CA ASN A 137 -4.72 14.15 14.34
C ASN A 137 -4.32 15.00 13.14
N ARG A 138 -3.04 15.37 13.06
CA ARG A 138 -2.49 16.08 11.90
C ARG A 138 -2.64 15.26 10.63
N SER A 139 -2.40 13.95 10.68
CA SER A 139 -2.50 13.05 9.53
C SER A 139 -3.94 12.92 9.05
N HIS A 140 -4.90 12.72 9.95
CA HIS A 140 -6.34 12.70 9.65
C HIS A 140 -6.81 14.00 9.00
N LEU A 141 -6.49 15.15 9.61
CA LEU A 141 -6.90 16.45 9.10
C LEU A 141 -6.28 16.73 7.73
N SER A 142 -4.99 16.41 7.55
CA SER A 142 -4.29 16.57 6.28
C SER A 142 -4.91 15.72 5.16
N VAL A 143 -5.24 14.46 5.41
CA VAL A 143 -5.92 13.60 4.43
C VAL A 143 -7.31 14.15 4.13
N GLY A 144 -8.09 14.52 5.14
CA GLY A 144 -9.44 15.08 4.97
C GLY A 144 -9.46 16.34 4.12
N ILE A 145 -8.62 17.33 4.44
CA ILE A 145 -8.51 18.59 3.68
C ILE A 145 -8.07 18.31 2.24
N ARG A 146 -7.05 17.47 2.02
CA ARG A 146 -6.56 17.17 0.67
C ARG A 146 -7.61 16.46 -0.19
N ASN A 147 -8.36 15.52 0.38
CA ASN A 147 -9.44 14.84 -0.35
C ASN A 147 -10.60 15.79 -0.63
N LEU A 148 -10.97 16.66 0.32
CA LEU A 148 -12.01 17.67 0.12
C LEU A 148 -11.63 18.64 -1.02
N LEU A 149 -10.38 19.11 -1.05
CA LEU A 149 -9.88 19.94 -2.15
C LEU A 149 -9.77 19.15 -3.47
N GLY A 150 -9.41 17.86 -3.38
CA GLY A 150 -9.29 16.95 -4.51
C GLY A 150 -10.59 16.79 -5.30
N ILE A 151 -11.75 16.84 -4.63
CA ILE A 151 -13.08 16.82 -5.29
C ILE A 151 -13.18 17.86 -6.40
N PHE A 152 -12.62 19.06 -6.19
CA PHE A 152 -12.72 20.17 -7.12
C PHE A 152 -11.55 20.26 -8.10
N ILE A 153 -10.33 20.05 -7.61
CA ILE A 153 -9.10 20.35 -8.35
C ILE A 153 -8.60 19.14 -9.13
N ASN A 154 -8.78 17.94 -8.58
CA ASN A 154 -8.25 16.72 -9.15
C ASN A 154 -9.11 15.52 -8.73
N PRO A 155 -10.25 15.29 -9.40
CA PRO A 155 -11.18 14.18 -9.15
C PRO A 155 -10.59 12.83 -9.58
N PHE A 156 -9.41 12.50 -9.04
CA PHE A 156 -8.82 11.18 -9.03
C PHE A 156 -9.39 10.37 -7.87
N PHE A 157 -9.03 9.10 -7.80
CA PHE A 157 -9.54 8.12 -6.83
C PHE A 157 -9.67 8.71 -5.40
N PRO A 158 -10.84 8.57 -4.73
CA PRO A 158 -11.00 9.01 -3.34
C PRO A 158 -10.02 8.23 -2.45
N THR A 159 -9.46 8.88 -1.42
CA THR A 159 -8.34 8.42 -0.53
C THR A 159 -6.93 8.82 -0.93
N GLN A 160 -6.76 9.98 -1.56
CA GLN A 160 -5.42 10.56 -1.77
C GLN A 160 -4.72 10.77 -0.41
N GLY A 161 -3.62 10.05 -0.20
CA GLY A 161 -2.89 10.07 1.07
C GLY A 161 -3.23 8.93 2.03
N ALA A 162 -3.98 7.92 1.60
CA ALA A 162 -3.99 6.60 2.25
C ALA A 162 -2.59 5.99 2.24
N LEU A 163 -2.33 5.08 3.19
CA LEU A 163 -1.01 4.50 3.34
C LEU A 163 -0.79 3.49 2.23
N TRP A 164 0.31 3.64 1.49
CA TRP A 164 0.79 2.55 0.67
C TRP A 164 1.74 1.67 1.47
N THR A 165 1.14 0.73 2.23
CA THR A 165 1.83 -0.04 3.27
C THR A 165 3.06 -0.77 2.76
N GLY A 166 2.99 -1.40 1.59
CA GLY A 166 4.11 -2.16 1.03
C GLY A 166 5.40 -1.33 0.92
N VAL A 167 5.35 -0.16 0.31
CA VAL A 167 6.54 0.69 0.21
C VAL A 167 6.83 1.44 1.49
N HIS A 168 5.83 1.78 2.29
CA HIS A 168 6.10 2.35 3.60
C HIS A 168 6.97 1.40 4.45
N VAL A 169 6.66 0.10 4.45
CA VAL A 169 7.46 -0.93 5.13
C VAL A 169 8.85 -1.08 4.50
N VAL A 170 8.97 -1.10 3.17
CA VAL A 170 10.29 -1.19 2.50
C VAL A 170 11.17 0.02 2.85
N VAL A 171 10.61 1.23 2.83
CA VAL A 171 11.32 2.46 3.19
C VAL A 171 11.71 2.44 4.66
N ALA A 172 10.79 2.05 5.56
CA ALA A 172 11.06 1.93 6.98
C ALA A 172 12.16 0.90 7.28
N GLU A 173 12.11 -0.29 6.66
CA GLU A 173 13.13 -1.33 6.79
C GLU A 173 14.49 -0.90 6.25
N ARG A 174 14.53 -0.09 5.19
CA ARG A 174 15.78 0.48 4.68
C ARG A 174 16.30 1.57 5.61
N TRP A 175 15.43 2.40 6.16
CA TRP A 175 15.78 3.44 7.12
C TRP A 175 16.37 2.87 8.41
N LYS A 176 15.87 1.73 8.90
CA LYS A 176 16.42 0.97 10.05
C LYS A 176 17.89 0.55 9.87
N GLN A 177 18.40 0.47 8.63
CA GLN A 177 19.78 0.08 8.35
C GLN A 177 20.81 1.19 8.61
N GLY A 178 20.35 2.38 9.00
CA GLY A 178 21.19 3.47 9.50
C GLY A 178 21.39 4.63 8.52
N PRO A 179 22.00 5.74 8.96
CA PRO A 179 22.13 6.98 8.19
C PRO A 179 22.91 6.83 6.88
N LYS A 180 23.85 5.88 6.83
CA LYS A 180 24.61 5.56 5.60
C LYS A 180 23.75 4.94 4.51
N ALA A 181 22.73 4.17 4.90
CA ALA A 181 21.81 3.51 3.97
C ALA A 181 20.71 4.46 3.50
N MET A 182 20.16 5.25 4.44
CA MET A 182 19.15 6.27 4.17
C MET A 182 19.25 7.37 5.24
N PRO A 183 19.66 8.60 4.88
CA PRO A 183 19.86 9.69 5.84
C PRO A 183 18.57 10.01 6.60
N SER A 184 17.47 10.23 5.88
CA SER A 184 16.15 10.53 6.45
C SER A 184 15.07 9.65 5.83
N ILE A 185 14.05 9.29 6.62
CA ILE A 185 12.86 8.60 6.10
C ILE A 185 12.14 9.45 5.03
N PHE A 186 12.18 10.78 5.15
CA PHE A 186 11.58 11.71 4.19
C PHE A 186 12.29 11.65 2.84
N ASP A 187 13.60 11.39 2.81
CA ASP A 187 14.36 11.23 1.57
C ASP A 187 13.96 9.93 0.86
N GLY A 188 13.72 8.86 1.63
CA GLY A 188 13.23 7.59 1.09
C GLY A 188 11.85 7.72 0.46
N ILE A 189 10.91 8.34 1.17
CA ILE A 189 9.55 8.61 0.67
C ILE A 189 9.61 9.56 -0.53
N GLY A 190 10.40 10.64 -0.45
CA GLY A 190 10.58 11.61 -1.53
C GLY A 190 11.16 10.97 -2.78
N SER A 191 12.19 10.13 -2.64
CA SER A 191 12.79 9.38 -3.74
C SER A 191 11.80 8.45 -4.43
N TYR A 192 10.92 7.80 -3.65
CA TYR A 192 9.87 6.96 -4.21
C TYR A 192 8.88 7.76 -5.07
N TYR A 193 8.36 8.89 -4.55
CA TYR A 193 7.47 9.76 -5.32
C TYR A 193 8.17 10.43 -6.51
N LEU A 194 9.47 10.73 -6.39
CA LEU A 194 10.30 11.21 -7.49
C LEU A 194 10.58 10.13 -8.55
N MET A 195 10.58 8.84 -8.20
CA MET A 195 10.65 7.78 -9.21
C MET A 195 9.32 7.63 -9.95
N GLY A 196 8.20 7.91 -9.28
CA GLY A 196 6.85 7.94 -9.85
C GLY A 196 6.46 9.24 -10.56
N ILE A 197 7.42 10.11 -10.93
CA ILE A 197 7.11 11.45 -11.49
C ILE A 197 6.25 11.33 -12.76
N PRO A 198 5.22 12.18 -12.90
CA PRO A 198 4.34 12.18 -14.06
C PRO A 198 5.03 12.43 -15.41
N PHE A 199 6.30 12.83 -15.45
CA PHE A 199 7.13 12.95 -16.66
C PHE A 199 7.19 11.62 -17.43
N LEU A 200 7.26 10.49 -16.71
CA LEU A 200 7.22 9.16 -17.32
C LEU A 200 5.88 8.86 -18.01
N TYR A 201 4.78 9.53 -17.65
CA TYR A 201 3.52 9.41 -18.38
C TYR A 201 3.53 10.14 -19.72
N PHE A 202 4.48 11.06 -19.93
CA PHE A 202 4.61 11.70 -21.23
C PHE A 202 5.45 10.89 -22.21
N THR A 203 6.22 9.90 -21.76
CA THR A 203 7.06 9.05 -22.61
C THR A 203 6.28 7.80 -23.05
N LEU A 204 5.82 7.78 -24.30
CA LEU A 204 5.06 6.65 -24.86
C LEU A 204 5.76 5.29 -24.71
N PRO A 205 7.11 5.17 -24.89
CA PRO A 205 7.78 3.89 -24.71
C PRO A 205 7.61 3.33 -23.32
N PHE A 206 7.67 4.19 -22.30
CA PHE A 206 7.51 3.75 -20.91
C PHE A 206 6.07 3.35 -20.62
N VAL A 207 5.09 4.14 -21.08
CA VAL A 207 3.67 3.86 -20.86
C VAL A 207 3.27 2.53 -21.53
N THR A 208 3.64 2.33 -22.79
CA THR A 208 3.33 1.10 -23.54
C THR A 208 4.09 -0.13 -23.05
N LEU A 209 5.30 0.03 -22.51
CA LEU A 209 6.05 -1.03 -21.83
C LEU A 209 5.35 -1.45 -20.51
N MET A 210 4.89 -0.46 -19.73
CA MET A 210 4.27 -0.70 -18.42
C MET A 210 2.84 -1.23 -18.53
N GLN A 211 2.08 -0.80 -19.55
CA GLN A 211 0.67 -1.14 -19.74
C GLN A 211 0.35 -2.64 -19.58
N PRO A 212 1.04 -3.58 -20.25
CA PRO A 212 0.73 -5.00 -20.09
C PRO A 212 1.22 -5.59 -18.76
N LEU A 213 2.17 -4.91 -18.09
CA LEU A 213 2.69 -5.30 -16.79
C LEU A 213 1.87 -4.73 -15.62
N MET A 214 0.94 -3.80 -15.87
CA MET A 214 0.16 -3.13 -14.82
C MET A 214 -0.66 -4.11 -13.99
N VAL A 215 -1.28 -5.11 -14.62
CA VAL A 215 -2.09 -6.12 -13.90
C VAL A 215 -1.23 -6.91 -12.92
N MET A 216 -0.02 -7.27 -13.35
CA MET A 216 0.98 -7.93 -12.50
C MET A 216 1.45 -7.02 -11.37
N ALA A 217 1.76 -5.75 -11.66
CA ALA A 217 2.19 -4.78 -10.67
C ALA A 217 1.14 -4.57 -9.57
N LEU A 218 -0.13 -4.40 -9.96
CA LEU A 218 -1.25 -4.20 -9.03
C LEU A 218 -1.50 -5.44 -8.18
N THR A 219 -1.47 -6.63 -8.80
CA THR A 219 -1.66 -7.92 -8.08
C THR A 219 -0.56 -8.11 -7.04
N LEU A 220 0.70 -7.92 -7.44
CA LEU A 220 1.84 -8.03 -6.54
C LEU A 220 1.75 -7.02 -5.40
N THR A 221 1.35 -5.79 -5.71
CA THR A 221 1.16 -4.73 -4.73
C THR A 221 0.14 -5.12 -3.67
N LEU A 222 -1.01 -5.68 -4.08
CA LEU A 222 -2.06 -6.13 -3.15
C LEU A 222 -1.59 -7.28 -2.27
N ILE A 223 -0.90 -8.28 -2.84
CA ILE A 223 -0.39 -9.44 -2.09
C ILE A 223 0.62 -9.01 -1.03
N LEU A 224 1.59 -8.18 -1.40
CA LEU A 224 2.64 -7.73 -0.49
C LEU A 224 2.08 -6.78 0.59
N THR A 225 1.13 -5.93 0.21
CA THR A 225 0.39 -5.09 1.17
C THR A 225 -0.37 -5.98 2.15
N GLY A 226 -1.07 -7.01 1.68
CA GLY A 226 -1.76 -7.97 2.54
C GLY A 226 -0.82 -8.69 3.51
N PHE A 227 0.34 -9.15 3.03
CA PHE A 227 1.36 -9.76 3.87
C PHE A 227 1.90 -8.78 4.93
N ALA A 228 2.23 -7.55 4.53
CA ALA A 228 2.72 -6.52 5.43
C ALA A 228 1.69 -6.14 6.50
N CYS A 229 0.43 -5.93 6.11
CA CYS A 229 -0.66 -5.66 7.04
C CYS A 229 -0.87 -6.82 8.01
N ALA A 230 -0.86 -8.07 7.54
CA ALA A 230 -0.97 -9.25 8.40
C ALA A 230 0.20 -9.34 9.39
N TYR A 231 1.43 -9.10 8.93
CA TYR A 231 2.61 -9.12 9.77
C TYR A 231 2.55 -8.08 10.90
N ILE A 232 2.16 -6.84 10.57
CA ILE A 232 1.99 -5.78 11.57
C ILE A 232 0.82 -6.07 12.50
N ALA A 233 -0.32 -6.51 11.97
CA ALA A 233 -1.49 -6.86 12.76
C ALA A 233 -1.17 -7.95 13.80
N MET A 234 -0.34 -8.94 13.47
CA MET A 234 0.08 -9.97 14.43
C MET A 234 0.99 -9.44 15.55
N SER A 235 1.57 -8.25 15.41
CA SER A 235 2.44 -7.64 16.43
C SER A 235 1.72 -6.71 17.40
N ILE A 236 0.44 -6.38 17.15
CA ILE A 236 -0.34 -5.44 17.94
C ILE A 236 -0.96 -6.09 19.20
N PRO A 237 -1.63 -7.27 19.12
CA PRO A 237 -2.20 -7.93 20.30
C PRO A 237 -1.13 -8.27 21.33
N LYS A 238 -1.44 -8.01 22.61
CA LYS A 238 -0.60 -8.38 23.75
C LYS A 238 -1.03 -9.70 24.39
N LYS A 239 -2.29 -10.08 24.23
CA LYS A 239 -2.89 -11.30 24.79
C LYS A 239 -3.32 -12.27 23.70
N ASP A 240 -3.35 -13.55 24.05
CA ASP A 240 -3.88 -14.60 23.17
C ASP A 240 -5.37 -14.38 22.86
N SER A 241 -6.15 -13.81 23.80
CA SER A 241 -7.56 -13.46 23.58
C SER A 241 -7.73 -12.39 22.51
N GLU A 242 -6.92 -11.32 22.56
CA GLU A 242 -6.94 -10.22 21.60
C GLU A 242 -6.55 -10.72 20.20
N MET A 243 -5.58 -11.64 20.13
CA MET A 243 -5.19 -12.28 18.87
C MET A 243 -6.33 -13.14 18.30
N ALA A 244 -7.01 -13.92 19.13
CA ALA A 244 -8.16 -14.72 18.72
C ALA A 244 -9.32 -13.82 18.24
N THR A 245 -9.60 -12.73 18.97
CA THR A 245 -10.58 -11.72 18.58
C THR A 245 -10.22 -11.11 17.22
N ALA A 246 -8.98 -10.66 17.02
CA ALA A 246 -8.53 -10.08 15.76
C ALA A 246 -8.66 -11.06 14.58
N LEU A 247 -8.32 -12.34 14.78
CA LEU A 247 -8.49 -13.39 13.77
C LEU A 247 -9.96 -13.64 13.42
N LEU A 248 -10.85 -13.68 14.41
CA LEU A 248 -12.29 -13.83 14.18
C LEU A 248 -12.85 -12.64 13.41
N ILE A 249 -12.45 -11.41 13.76
CA ILE A 249 -12.83 -10.21 13.02
C ILE A 249 -12.39 -10.31 11.56
N ALA A 250 -11.13 -10.66 11.32
CA ALA A 250 -10.60 -10.84 9.97
C ALA A 250 -11.39 -11.90 9.18
N PHE A 251 -11.75 -13.03 9.82
CA PHE A 251 -12.58 -14.07 9.22
C PHE A 251 -13.97 -13.53 8.82
N PHE A 252 -14.67 -12.82 9.71
CA PHE A 252 -15.98 -12.26 9.40
C PHE A 252 -15.93 -11.19 8.31
N ILE A 253 -14.91 -10.32 8.31
CA ILE A 253 -14.72 -9.33 7.25
C ILE A 253 -14.48 -10.02 5.90
N THR A 254 -13.71 -11.11 5.87
CA THR A 254 -13.29 -11.79 4.62
C THR A 254 -14.42 -12.62 4.01
N PHE A 255 -15.15 -13.37 4.83
CA PHE A 255 -16.16 -14.33 4.34
C PHE A 255 -17.60 -13.81 4.39
N TYR A 256 -17.85 -12.72 5.11
CA TYR A 256 -19.15 -12.05 5.17
C TYR A 256 -19.01 -10.60 4.67
N SER A 257 -19.85 -9.69 5.17
CA SER A 257 -19.75 -8.28 4.84
C SER A 257 -18.88 -7.53 5.86
N ALA A 258 -18.21 -6.47 5.39
CA ALA A 258 -17.40 -5.61 6.25
C ALA A 258 -18.19 -5.07 7.46
N TRP A 259 -19.49 -4.78 7.28
CA TRP A 259 -20.36 -4.33 8.36
C TRP A 259 -20.57 -5.39 9.44
N ILE A 260 -20.78 -6.67 9.04
CA ILE A 260 -20.89 -7.78 10.00
C ILE A 260 -19.59 -7.93 10.79
N GLY A 261 -18.45 -7.89 10.09
CA GLY A 261 -17.14 -7.97 10.73
C GLY A 261 -16.89 -6.84 11.74
N LEU A 262 -17.33 -5.61 11.43
CA LEU A 262 -17.26 -4.46 12.34
C LEU A 262 -18.12 -4.65 13.59
N VAL A 263 -19.39 -5.02 13.42
CA VAL A 263 -20.30 -5.23 14.56
C VAL A 263 -19.80 -6.36 15.45
N VAL A 264 -19.40 -7.49 14.86
CA VAL A 264 -18.81 -8.61 15.60
C VAL A 264 -17.54 -8.18 16.30
N GLY A 265 -16.69 -7.38 15.66
CA GLY A 265 -15.48 -6.85 16.28
C GLY A 265 -15.74 -6.01 17.51
N ILE A 266 -16.70 -5.08 17.44
CA ILE A 266 -17.10 -4.29 18.61
C ILE A 266 -17.58 -5.20 19.74
N ILE A 267 -18.42 -6.19 19.43
CA ILE A 267 -18.96 -7.12 20.43
C ILE A 267 -17.83 -7.94 21.07
N LEU A 268 -16.95 -8.53 20.26
CA LEU A 268 -15.84 -9.36 20.75
C LEU A 268 -14.85 -8.52 21.58
N SER A 269 -14.47 -7.34 21.12
CA SER A 269 -13.58 -6.46 21.87
C SER A 269 -14.18 -6.04 23.22
N LEU A 270 -15.50 -5.82 23.30
CA LEU A 270 -16.16 -5.45 24.57
C LEU A 270 -16.39 -6.64 25.52
N LEU A 271 -16.75 -7.81 24.99
CA LEU A 271 -17.16 -8.97 25.80
C LEU A 271 -16.02 -9.93 26.12
N VAL A 272 -15.03 -10.05 25.23
CA VAL A 272 -13.91 -10.99 25.37
C VAL A 272 -12.69 -10.27 25.94
N ASP A 273 -12.30 -9.16 25.32
CA ASP A 273 -11.11 -8.42 25.74
C ASP A 273 -11.41 -7.45 26.89
N GLY A 274 -12.65 -6.95 26.96
CA GLY A 274 -13.14 -6.10 28.03
C GLY A 274 -12.59 -4.68 27.98
N TYR A 275 -13.08 -3.81 28.86
CA TYR A 275 -12.45 -2.51 29.09
C TYR A 275 -11.28 -2.72 30.04
N GLU A 276 -10.05 -2.70 29.52
CA GLU A 276 -8.88 -2.49 30.37
C GLU A 276 -8.99 -1.07 30.94
N ARG A 277 -9.47 -0.99 32.18
CA ARG A 277 -9.14 0.11 33.07
C ARG A 277 -7.64 -0.04 33.30
N ASP A 278 -6.84 0.97 32.96
CA ASP A 278 -5.43 1.04 33.33
C ASP A 278 -5.29 0.72 34.82
N ALA A 279 -5.05 -0.54 35.12
CA ALA A 279 -4.91 -1.08 36.44
C ALA A 279 -3.67 -1.97 36.37
N GLU A 280 -2.57 -1.36 36.80
CA GLU A 280 -1.36 -1.98 37.33
C GLU A 280 -0.38 -2.57 36.30
N ALA A 281 0.53 -1.72 35.79
CA ALA A 281 1.95 -1.65 36.21
C ALA A 281 2.77 -0.72 35.31
#